data_AF-A0A8T3SX28-F1
#
_entry.id   AF-A0A8T3SX28-F1
#
_cell.length_a   1.000
_cell.length_b   1.000
_cell.length_c   1.000
_cell.angle_alpha   90.00
_cell.angle_beta   90.00
_cell.angle_gamma   90.00
#
_symmetry.space_group_name_H-M   'P 1'
#
loop_
_entity.id
_entity.type
_entity.pdbx_description
1 polymer ?
#
loop_
_entity_poly.entity_id
_entity_poly.type
_entity_poly.pdbx_seq_one_letter_code
_entity_poly.pdbx_strand_id
1 'polypeptide(L)'
;MAREKRSVSMPPELAEAIDTAAANDGTTFSAWLADTAAHRLRLDAGRRGLAAWEREHGPLTPDELADGLARARSALGRSKSRSSRRSA
;
A
#
# COMPACT_ATOMS: atom_id res chain seq x y z
N MET A 1 4.13 -3.74 -20.16
CA MET A 1 3.14 -4.64 -19.52
C MET A 1 1.80 -4.44 -20.21
N ALA A 2 1.08 -5.52 -20.53
CA ALA A 2 -0.27 -5.40 -21.09
C ALA A 2 -1.23 -4.78 -20.07
N ARG A 3 -2.16 -3.94 -20.52
CA ARG A 3 -3.24 -3.37 -19.71
C ARG A 3 -4.57 -3.93 -20.19
N GLU A 4 -5.40 -4.38 -19.26
CA GLU A 4 -6.77 -4.79 -19.55
C GLU A 4 -7.73 -3.61 -19.31
N LYS A 5 -8.57 -3.29 -20.30
CA LYS A 5 -9.59 -2.24 -20.15
C LYS A 5 -10.86 -2.86 -19.55
N ARG A 6 -11.36 -2.27 -18.48
CA ARG A 6 -12.63 -2.63 -17.83
C ARG A 6 -13.56 -1.42 -17.80
N SER A 7 -14.85 -1.64 -18.02
CA SER A 7 -15.88 -0.62 -17.79
C SER A 7 -16.41 -0.76 -16.37
N VAL A 8 -16.48 0.35 -15.64
CA VAL A 8 -16.95 0.39 -14.25
C VAL A 8 -17.90 1.58 -14.08
N SER A 9 -18.99 1.36 -13.35
CA SER A 9 -19.90 2.43 -12.92
C SER A 9 -19.53 2.87 -11.50
N MET A 10 -19.58 4.17 -11.25
CA MET A 10 -19.35 4.75 -9.92
C MET A 10 -20.13 6.05 -9.77
N PRO A 11 -20.35 6.54 -8.53
CA PRO A 11 -20.97 7.83 -8.32
C PRO A 11 -20.18 8.96 -9.00
N PRO A 12 -20.85 9.96 -9.62
CA PRO A 12 -20.18 11.02 -10.36
C PRO A 12 -19.20 11.82 -9.49
N GLU A 13 -19.56 12.10 -8.24
CA GLU A 13 -18.71 12.82 -7.30
C GLU A 13 -17.42 12.05 -6.95
N LEU A 14 -17.46 10.71 -6.98
CA LEU A 14 -16.27 9.90 -6.79
C LEU A 14 -15.35 9.97 -8.00
N ALA A 15 -15.90 9.99 -9.22
CA ALA A 15 -15.11 10.14 -10.43
C ALA A 15 -14.36 11.49 -10.43
N GLU A 16 -15.04 12.58 -10.10
CA GLU A 16 -14.44 13.93 -10.00
C GLU A 16 -13.33 13.99 -8.92
N ALA A 17 -13.55 13.34 -7.78
CA ALA A 17 -12.55 13.25 -6.73
C ALA A 17 -11.30 12.47 -7.17
N ILE A 18 -11.48 11.39 -7.92
CA ILE A 18 -10.36 10.61 -8.49
C ILE A 18 -9.61 11.42 -9.54
N ASP A 19 -10.31 12.15 -10.42
CA ASP A 19 -9.66 13.04 -11.39
C ASP A 19 -8.79 14.09 -10.71
N THR A 20 -9.32 14.73 -9.66
CA THR A 20 -8.58 15.72 -8.86
C THR A 20 -7.35 15.10 -8.20
N ALA A 21 -7.50 13.92 -7.59
CA ALA A 21 -6.39 13.22 -6.94
C ALA A 21 -5.32 12.79 -7.96
N ALA A 22 -5.73 12.24 -9.10
CA ALA A 22 -4.83 11.84 -10.17
C ALA A 22 -4.05 13.05 -10.73
N ALA A 23 -4.71 14.18 -10.92
CA ALA A 23 -4.06 15.42 -11.36
C ALA A 23 -3.03 15.92 -10.33
N ASN A 24 -3.37 15.94 -9.04
CA ASN A 24 -2.46 16.34 -7.97
C ASN A 24 -1.23 15.42 -7.88
N ASP A 25 -1.41 14.12 -8.15
CA ASP A 25 -0.34 13.12 -8.14
C ASP A 25 0.42 13.04 -9.49
N GLY A 26 0.05 13.85 -10.49
CA GLY A 26 0.68 13.85 -11.81
C GLY A 26 0.48 12.55 -12.60
N THR A 27 -0.63 11.85 -12.37
CA THR A 27 -0.96 10.56 -12.98
C THR A 27 -2.30 10.60 -13.72
N THR A 28 -2.68 9.50 -14.34
CA THR A 28 -4.00 9.36 -15.01
C THR A 28 -5.02 8.75 -14.07
N PHE A 29 -6.31 9.03 -14.29
CA PHE A 29 -7.42 8.39 -13.57
C PHE A 29 -7.23 6.87 -13.42
N SER A 30 -6.98 6.19 -14.55
CA SER A 30 -6.82 4.73 -14.56
C SER A 30 -5.62 4.23 -13.75
N ALA A 31 -4.53 5.01 -13.75
CA ALA A 31 -3.32 4.65 -13.00
C ALA A 31 -3.52 4.88 -11.51
N TRP A 32 -4.09 6.03 -11.12
CA TRP A 32 -4.42 6.34 -9.73
C TRP A 32 -5.37 5.30 -9.12
N LEU A 33 -6.42 4.93 -9.87
CA LEU A 33 -7.38 3.92 -9.43
C LEU A 33 -6.72 2.53 -9.32
N ALA A 34 -5.90 2.14 -10.29
CA ALA A 34 -5.17 0.88 -10.26
C ALA A 34 -4.20 0.79 -9.08
N ASP A 35 -3.46 1.86 -8.79
CA ASP A 35 -2.51 1.91 -7.67
C ASP A 35 -3.23 1.85 -6.32
N THR A 36 -4.37 2.54 -6.21
CA THR A 36 -5.23 2.49 -5.01
C THR A 36 -5.78 1.08 -4.78
N ALA A 37 -6.31 0.44 -5.83
CA ALA A 37 -6.81 -0.93 -5.75
C ALA A 37 -5.68 -1.91 -5.40
N ALA A 38 -4.52 -1.78 -6.04
CA ALA A 38 -3.36 -2.62 -5.75
C ALA A 38 -2.85 -2.43 -4.32
N HIS A 39 -2.85 -1.19 -3.80
CA HIS A 39 -2.50 -0.91 -2.41
C HIS A 39 -3.44 -1.63 -1.45
N ARG A 40 -4.77 -1.51 -1.64
CA ARG A 40 -5.76 -2.20 -0.81
C ARG A 40 -5.58 -3.72 -0.85
N LEU A 41 -5.41 -4.30 -2.04
CA LEU A 41 -5.22 -5.74 -2.21
C LEU A 41 -3.93 -6.24 -1.53
N ARG A 42 -2.84 -5.47 -1.57
CA ARG A 42 -1.59 -5.81 -0.86
C ARG A 42 -1.78 -5.83 0.66
N LEU A 43 -2.49 -4.86 1.22
CA LEU A 43 -2.80 -4.84 2.65
C LEU A 43 -3.64 -6.06 3.07
N ASP A 44 -4.67 -6.38 2.29
CA ASP A 44 -5.54 -7.53 2.58
C ASP A 44 -4.78 -8.86 2.43
N ALA A 45 -3.88 -8.97 1.44
CA ALA A 45 -2.99 -10.11 1.32
C ALA A 45 -2.03 -10.24 2.51
N GLY A 46 -1.45 -9.13 2.97
CA GLY A 46 -0.60 -9.10 4.16
C GLY A 46 -1.32 -9.56 5.43
N ARG A 47 -2.55 -9.10 5.64
CA ARG A 47 -3.40 -9.52 6.77
C ARG A 47 -3.69 -11.01 6.74
N ARG A 48 -4.05 -11.56 5.57
CA ARG A 48 -4.27 -13.01 5.40
C ARG A 48 -3.00 -13.81 5.67
N GLY A 49 -1.85 -13.31 5.19
CA GLY A 49 -0.55 -13.93 5.46
C GLY A 49 -0.22 -13.96 6.94
N LEU A 50 -0.44 -12.86 7.66
CA LEU A 50 -0.22 -12.80 9.10
C LEU A 50 -1.12 -13.78 9.86
N ALA A 51 -2.42 -13.79 9.56
CA ALA A 51 -3.36 -14.73 10.17
C ALA A 51 -2.98 -16.19 9.89
N ALA A 52 -2.44 -16.49 8.70
CA ALA A 52 -1.96 -17.83 8.40
C ALA A 52 -0.73 -18.21 9.23
N TRP A 53 0.23 -17.29 9.34
CA TRP A 53 1.42 -17.46 10.15
C TRP A 53 1.09 -17.65 11.63
N GLU A 54 0.19 -16.84 12.21
CA GLU A 54 -0.21 -16.94 13.62
C GLU A 54 -0.91 -18.26 13.95
N ARG A 55 -1.68 -18.83 13.02
CA ARG A 55 -2.27 -20.18 13.20
C ARG A 55 -1.21 -21.27 13.30
N GLU A 56 -0.08 -21.09 12.63
CA GLU A 56 1.01 -22.08 12.58
C GLU A 56 2.00 -21.92 13.75
N HIS A 57 2.23 -20.68 14.20
CA HIS A 57 3.30 -20.34 15.16
C HIS A 57 2.79 -19.82 16.50
N GLY A 58 1.49 -19.53 16.61
CA GLY A 58 0.91 -18.78 17.72
C GLY A 58 1.05 -17.26 17.55
N PRO A 59 0.35 -16.47 18.38
CA PRO A 59 0.49 -15.02 18.37
C PRO A 59 1.88 -14.60 18.86
N LEU A 60 2.38 -13.47 18.36
CA LEU A 60 3.59 -12.85 18.89
C LEU A 60 3.39 -12.45 20.35
N THR A 61 4.38 -12.73 21.18
CA THR A 61 4.42 -12.21 22.56
C THR A 61 4.65 -10.69 22.56
N PRO A 62 4.33 -9.99 23.67
CA PRO A 62 4.56 -8.55 23.77
C PRO A 62 6.01 -8.13 23.51
N ASP A 63 6.98 -8.92 23.98
CA ASP A 63 8.41 -8.65 23.81
C ASP A 63 8.85 -8.81 22.34
N GLU A 64 8.39 -9.87 21.68
CA GLU A 64 8.65 -10.09 20.25
C GLU A 64 8.02 -9.01 19.38
N LEU A 65 6.81 -8.56 19.73
CA LEU A 65 6.15 -7.48 19.03
C LEU A 65 6.91 -6.16 19.21
N ALA A 66 7.38 -5.86 20.42
CA ALA A 66 8.17 -4.66 20.71
C ALA A 66 9.48 -4.63 19.91
N ASP A 67 10.22 -5.74 19.89
CA ASP A 67 11.45 -5.88 19.11
C ASP A 67 11.17 -5.81 17.60
N GLY A 68 10.15 -6.53 17.11
CA GLY A 68 9.71 -6.47 15.71
C GLY A 68 9.35 -5.06 15.25
N LEU A 69 8.64 -4.29 16.08
CA LEU A 69 8.31 -2.89 15.79
C LEU A 69 9.55 -1.99 15.77
N ALA A 70 10.51 -2.19 16.67
CA ALA A 70 11.78 -1.46 16.66
C ALA A 70 12.56 -1.72 15.37
N ARG A 71 12.65 -2.98 14.95
CA ARG A 71 13.29 -3.39 13.68
C ARG A 71 12.57 -2.79 12.47
N ALA A 72 11.23 -2.84 12.44
CA ALA A 72 10.44 -2.28 11.34
C ALA A 72 10.62 -0.76 11.22
N ARG A 73 10.58 -0.02 12.33
CA ARG A 73 10.81 1.44 12.34
C ARG A 73 12.20 1.80 11.81
N SER A 74 13.23 1.06 12.24
CA SER A 74 14.61 1.25 11.75
C SER A 74 14.72 1.03 10.24
N ALA A 75 14.12 -0.05 9.73
CA ALA A 75 14.12 -0.36 8.30
C ALA A 75 13.39 0.71 7.46
N LEU A 76 12.22 1.18 7.93
CA LEU A 76 11.43 2.21 7.25
C LEU A 76 12.08 3.59 7.30
N GLY A 77 12.71 3.96 8.43
CA GLY A 77 13.49 5.20 8.55
C GLY A 77 14.72 5.22 7.62
N ARG A 78 15.41 4.08 7.49
CA ARG A 78 16.55 3.93 6.56
C ARG A 78 16.12 4.06 5.10
N SER A 79 14.93 3.60 4.75
CA SER A 79 14.36 3.72 3.40
C SER A 79 14.13 5.19 3.02
N LYS A 80 13.54 5.98 3.91
CA LYS A 80 13.31 7.43 3.69
C LYS A 80 14.61 8.20 3.46
N SER A 81 15.65 7.91 4.24
CA SER A 81 16.98 8.53 4.08
C SER A 81 17.67 8.19 2.76
N ARG A 82 17.44 6.99 2.20
CA ARG A 82 17.99 6.60 0.89
C ARG A 82 17.25 7.25 -0.28
N SER A 83 15.94 7.49 -0.13
CA SER A 83 15.16 8.19 -1.16
C SER A 83 15.55 9.66 -1.27
N SER A 84 15.77 10.36 -0.14
CA SER A 84 16.17 11.78 -0.15
C SER A 84 17.55 12.02 -0.77
N ARG A 85 18.45 11.02 -0.69
CA ARG A 85 19.83 11.11 -1.20
C ARG A 85 19.94 10.87 -2.71
N ARG A 86 18.85 10.46 -3.38
CA ARG A 86 18.81 10.11 -4.80
C ARG A 86 18.10 11.16 -5.66
N SER A 87 17.56 12.19 -5.01
CA SER A 87 16.80 13.30 -5.60
C SER A 87 17.57 14.63 -5.57
N ALA A 88 18.85 14.59 -5.20
CA ALA A 88 19.80 15.70 -5.20
C ALA A 88 20.94 15.36 -6.18
#